data_AF-A0A6B3LRL2-F1
#
_entry.id   AF-A0A6B3LRL2-F1
#
_cell.length_a   1.000
_cell.length_b   1.000
_cell.length_c   1.000
_cell.angle_alpha   90.00
_cell.angle_beta   90.00
_cell.angle_gamma   90.00
#
_symmetry.space_group_name_H-M   'P 1'
#
loop_
_entity.id
_entity.type
_entity.pdbx_description
1 polymer ?
#
loop_
_entity_poly.entity_id
_entity_poly.type
_entity_poly.pdbx_seq_one_letter_code
_entity_poly.pdbx_strand_id
1 'polypeptide(L)'
;MACGVKLSFVGKAVVLIVCYLVAGIFSEALAQINKQSNIWYFGSKAGLDFNSGTPTVLTDGAMEAFEGTASIADADGRLLFYSDGTTVWNKQHQVMANGSGLLGSANSAQSCIIVPKPGSQTIYYLFTTDAAGKANGLRY
;
A
#
# COMPACT_ATOMS: atom_id res chain seq x y z
N MET A 1 -5.32 -31.68 44.69
CA MET A 1 -6.77 -31.65 44.48
C MET A 1 -7.05 -30.58 43.41
N ALA A 2 -7.11 -30.94 42.13
CA ALA A 2 -7.46 -30.01 41.06
C ALA A 2 -8.86 -30.39 40.57
N CYS A 3 -9.85 -29.58 40.91
CA CYS A 3 -11.23 -29.75 40.45
C CYS A 3 -11.29 -29.38 38.96
N GLY A 4 -11.16 -30.38 38.09
CA GLY A 4 -11.29 -30.20 36.65
C GLY A 4 -12.77 -30.02 36.30
N VAL A 5 -13.19 -28.77 36.06
CA VAL A 5 -14.54 -28.46 35.59
C VAL A 5 -14.69 -29.05 34.18
N LYS A 6 -15.37 -30.19 34.05
CA LYS A 6 -15.74 -30.76 32.75
C LYS A 6 -16.94 -29.98 32.19
N LEU A 7 -16.70 -29.21 31.14
CA LEU A 7 -17.76 -28.53 30.38
C LEU A 7 -18.72 -29.56 29.74
N SER A 8 -20.03 -29.30 29.89
CA SER A 8 -21.08 -30.05 29.19
C SER A 8 -20.94 -29.86 27.66
N PHE A 9 -21.61 -30.71 26.87
CA PHE A 9 -21.61 -30.57 25.41
C PHE A 9 -22.04 -29.16 24.96
N VAL A 10 -23.08 -28.61 25.60
CA VAL A 10 -23.53 -27.22 25.39
C VAL A 10 -22.45 -26.22 25.78
N GLY A 11 -21.75 -26.43 26.90
CA GLY A 11 -20.64 -25.58 27.32
C GLY A 11 -19.47 -25.56 26.33
N LYS A 12 -19.13 -26.71 25.73
CA LYS A 12 -18.10 -26.79 24.68
C LYS A 12 -18.52 -26.07 23.39
N ALA A 13 -19.77 -26.20 22.99
CA ALA A 13 -20.31 -25.51 21.81
C ALA A 13 -20.33 -23.99 22.00
N VAL A 14 -20.72 -23.49 23.18
CA VAL A 14 -20.69 -22.06 23.51
C VAL A 14 -19.26 -21.51 23.49
N VAL A 15 -18.29 -22.22 24.07
CA VAL A 15 -16.88 -21.81 24.03
C VAL A 15 -16.36 -21.75 22.59
N LEU A 16 -16.68 -22.74 21.75
CA LEU A 16 -16.28 -22.74 20.34
C LEU A 16 -16.91 -21.58 19.55
N ILE A 17 -18.19 -21.28 19.76
CA ILE A 17 -18.87 -20.15 19.12
C ILE A 17 -18.24 -18.82 19.56
N VAL A 18 -17.97 -18.65 20.86
CA VAL A 18 -17.29 -17.45 21.38
C VAL A 18 -15.88 -17.32 20.79
N CYS A 19 -15.10 -18.40 20.72
CA CYS A 19 -13.78 -18.36 20.08
C CYS A 19 -13.85 -17.99 18.60
N TYR A 20 -14.86 -18.48 17.87
CA TYR A 20 -15.03 -18.17 16.45
C TYR A 20 -15.43 -16.71 16.23
N LEU A 21 -16.32 -16.16 17.06
CA LEU A 21 -16.70 -14.75 17.02
C LEU A 21 -15.54 -13.82 17.40
N VAL A 22 -14.76 -14.17 18.44
CA VAL A 22 -13.58 -13.40 18.85
C VAL A 22 -12.48 -13.43 17.78
N ALA A 23 -12.24 -14.59 17.16
CA ALA A 23 -11.26 -14.71 16.07
C ALA A 23 -11.68 -13.93 14.81
N GLY A 24 -12.99 -13.88 14.50
CA GLY A 24 -13.53 -13.07 13.42
C GLY A 24 -13.27 -11.57 13.61
N ILE A 25 -13.61 -11.04 14.79
CA ILE A 25 -13.43 -9.62 15.14
C ILE A 25 -11.93 -9.23 15.13
N PHE A 26 -11.05 -10.12 15.59
CA PHE A 26 -9.60 -9.86 15.60
C PHE A 26 -9.00 -9.81 14.20
N SER A 27 -9.55 -10.57 13.25
CA SER A 27 -9.09 -10.60 11.86
C SER A 27 -9.42 -9.30 11.11
N GLU A 28 -10.60 -8.73 11.36
CA GLU A 28 -11.03 -7.45 10.78
C GLU A 28 -10.23 -6.26 11.33
N ALA A 29 -9.89 -6.28 12.62
CA ALA A 29 -9.07 -5.26 13.25
C ALA A 29 -7.64 -5.20 12.66
N LEU A 30 -7.03 -6.34 12.33
CA LEU A 30 -5.69 -6.38 11.72
C LEU A 30 -5.69 -5.90 10.25
N ALA A 31 -6.77 -6.12 9.51
CA ALA A 31 -6.90 -5.65 8.13
C ALA A 31 -6.91 -4.10 8.05
N GLN A 32 -7.40 -3.43 9.09
CA GLN A 32 -7.43 -1.97 9.20
C GLN A 32 -6.10 -1.35 9.66
N ILE A 33 -5.11 -2.15 10.07
CA ILE A 33 -3.79 -1.63 10.52
C ILE A 33 -2.82 -1.45 9.35
N ASN A 34 -3.05 -2.05 8.18
CA ASN A 34 -2.10 -1.90 7.08
C ASN A 34 -2.27 -0.56 6.35
N LYS A 35 -1.51 0.45 6.80
CA LYS A 35 -1.54 1.81 6.28
C LYS A 35 -0.69 2.02 5.02
N GLN A 36 -0.28 0.96 4.34
CA GLN A 36 0.55 1.01 3.12
C GLN A 36 -0.05 1.87 2.00
N SER A 37 -1.37 2.05 1.97
CA SER A 37 -2.09 2.86 0.98
C SER A 37 -2.59 4.21 1.51
N ASN A 38 -2.09 4.68 2.65
CA ASN A 38 -2.62 5.89 3.31
C ASN A 38 -2.02 7.21 2.80
N ILE A 39 -0.90 7.17 2.08
CA ILE A 39 -0.28 8.38 1.54
C ILE A 39 -0.39 8.34 0.03
N TRP A 40 -1.09 9.31 -0.54
CA TRP A 40 -1.30 9.43 -1.98
C TRP A 40 -0.51 10.63 -2.47
N TYR A 41 0.33 10.45 -3.49
CA TYR A 41 0.91 11.53 -4.28
C TYR A 41 0.52 11.32 -5.75
N PHE A 42 0.05 12.37 -6.42
CA PHE A 42 -0.48 12.30 -7.79
C PHE A 42 -0.48 13.68 -8.45
N GLY A 43 -0.57 13.68 -9.78
CA GLY A 43 -0.90 14.90 -10.53
C GLY A 43 0.10 16.03 -10.36
N SER A 44 -0.41 17.26 -10.31
CA SER A 44 0.35 18.50 -10.17
C SER A 44 0.88 18.73 -8.75
N LYS A 45 1.84 17.89 -8.32
CA LYS A 45 2.49 17.94 -7.01
C LYS A 45 1.54 17.80 -5.81
N ALA A 46 0.34 17.28 -6.06
CA ALA A 46 -0.69 17.12 -5.05
C ALA A 46 -0.49 15.83 -4.26
N GLY A 47 -1.00 15.82 -3.04
CA GLY A 47 -1.13 14.60 -2.26
C GLY A 47 -2.21 14.67 -1.19
N LEU A 48 -2.55 13.49 -0.68
CA LEU A 48 -3.51 13.29 0.40
C LEU A 48 -2.95 12.29 1.42
N ASP A 49 -3.06 12.64 2.70
CA ASP A 49 -2.77 11.75 3.83
C ASP A 49 -4.07 11.31 4.51
N PHE A 50 -4.30 10.00 4.58
CA PHE A 50 -5.46 9.37 5.21
C PHE A 50 -5.19 8.82 6.62
N ASN A 51 -4.01 9.02 7.20
CA ASN A 51 -3.58 8.44 8.47
C ASN A 51 -4.45 8.81 9.68
N SER A 52 -5.11 9.97 9.63
CA SER A 52 -5.96 10.46 10.72
C SER A 52 -7.43 10.00 10.62
N GLY A 53 -7.80 9.30 9.54
CA GLY A 53 -9.19 8.96 9.21
C GLY A 53 -9.94 10.05 8.45
N THR A 54 -9.41 11.27 8.39
CA THR A 54 -9.89 12.36 7.51
C THR A 54 -8.77 12.73 6.53
N PRO A 55 -9.05 12.92 5.23
CA PRO A 55 -8.02 13.28 4.27
C PRO A 55 -7.39 14.64 4.61
N THR A 56 -6.06 14.67 4.73
CA THR A 56 -5.26 15.88 4.93
C THR A 56 -4.49 16.19 3.66
N VAL A 57 -4.48 17.46 3.23
CA VAL A 57 -3.80 17.86 1.99
C VAL A 57 -2.27 17.87 2.20
N LEU A 58 -1.56 17.31 1.24
CA LEU A 58 -0.10 17.40 1.10
C LEU A 58 0.23 18.26 -0.13
N THR A 59 1.16 19.21 0.03
CA THR A 59 1.55 20.17 -1.03
C THR A 59 3.04 20.13 -1.35
N ASP A 60 3.73 19.09 -0.90
CA ASP A 60 5.18 18.90 -0.98
C ASP A 60 5.59 17.84 -2.02
N GLY A 61 4.65 17.35 -2.85
CA GLY A 61 4.95 16.42 -3.92
C GLY A 61 5.94 17.00 -4.94
N ALA A 62 6.77 16.15 -5.54
CA ALA A 62 7.71 16.54 -6.60
C ALA A 62 7.28 16.11 -8.00
N MET A 63 6.28 15.23 -8.10
CA MET A 63 5.80 14.66 -9.35
C MET A 63 4.86 15.61 -10.09
N GLU A 64 4.93 15.58 -11.41
CA GLU A 64 3.96 16.15 -12.34
C GLU A 64 3.53 15.01 -13.28
N ALA A 65 2.29 14.53 -13.14
CA ALA A 65 1.77 13.43 -13.96
C ALA A 65 0.38 13.78 -14.50
N PHE A 66 0.11 13.43 -15.76
CA PHE A 66 -1.21 13.69 -16.36
C PHE A 66 -2.22 12.59 -16.01
N GLU A 67 -1.76 11.35 -15.88
CA GLU A 67 -2.63 10.18 -15.69
C GLU A 67 -2.22 9.32 -14.49
N GLY A 68 -1.80 8.07 -14.73
CA GLY A 68 -1.52 7.10 -13.69
C GLY A 68 -0.31 7.46 -12.83
N THR A 69 -0.38 7.12 -11.56
CA THR A 69 0.71 7.23 -10.58
C THR A 69 0.57 6.12 -9.55
N ALA A 70 1.64 5.85 -8.81
CA ALA A 70 1.60 4.95 -7.66
C ALA A 70 2.39 5.53 -6.50
N SER A 71 1.90 5.29 -5.28
CA SER A 71 2.57 5.66 -4.04
C SER A 71 2.44 4.51 -3.05
N ILE A 72 3.43 4.35 -2.18
CA ILE A 72 3.41 3.31 -1.14
C ILE A 72 3.97 3.87 0.17
N ALA A 73 3.31 3.56 1.27
CA ALA A 73 3.74 3.82 2.62
C ALA A 73 4.17 2.52 3.32
N ASP A 74 4.78 2.61 4.50
CA ASP A 74 4.98 1.47 5.38
C ASP A 74 3.69 1.09 6.14
N ALA A 75 3.76 0.04 6.96
CA ALA A 75 2.61 -0.43 7.74
C ALA A 75 2.09 0.62 8.74
N ASP A 76 2.92 1.59 9.13
CA ASP A 76 2.57 2.68 10.04
C ASP A 76 2.02 3.91 9.31
N GLY A 77 2.02 3.90 7.97
CA GLY A 77 1.51 4.98 7.14
C GLY A 77 2.54 6.06 6.83
N ARG A 78 3.84 5.76 6.96
CA ARG A 78 4.91 6.67 6.53
C ARG A 78 5.26 6.42 5.08
N LEU A 79 5.29 7.48 4.26
CA LEU A 79 5.70 7.39 2.86
C LEU A 79 7.05 6.65 2.73
N LEU A 80 7.12 5.74 1.76
CA LEU A 80 8.38 5.11 1.34
C LEU A 80 8.87 5.73 0.03
N PHE A 81 8.04 5.66 -1.02
CA PHE A 81 8.32 6.24 -2.33
C PHE A 81 7.04 6.32 -3.18
N TYR A 82 7.12 7.05 -4.29
CA TYR A 82 6.05 7.21 -5.28
C TYR A 82 6.62 7.39 -6.69
N SER A 83 5.82 7.17 -7.72
CA SER A 83 6.26 7.17 -9.11
C SER A 83 5.14 7.52 -10.09
N ASP A 84 5.53 8.08 -11.23
CA ASP A 84 4.69 8.27 -12.42
C ASP A 84 4.97 7.21 -13.52
N GLY A 85 5.78 6.19 -13.20
CA GLY A 85 6.24 5.17 -14.13
C GLY A 85 7.48 5.53 -14.96
N THR A 86 7.95 6.78 -14.92
CA THR A 86 9.20 7.24 -15.55
C THR A 86 10.28 7.61 -14.53
N THR A 87 9.85 8.11 -13.38
CA THR A 87 10.68 8.58 -12.28
C THR A 87 10.13 8.06 -10.95
N VAL A 88 11.02 7.73 -10.02
CA VAL A 88 10.69 7.31 -8.65
C VAL A 88 11.26 8.33 -7.68
N TRP A 89 10.41 8.85 -6.80
CA TRP A 89 10.78 9.77 -5.72
C TRP A 89 10.68 9.08 -4.37
N ASN A 90 11.67 9.29 -3.52
CA ASN A 90 11.68 8.77 -2.15
C ASN A 90 10.78 9.60 -1.22
N LYS A 91 10.72 9.19 0.05
CA LYS A 91 10.00 9.89 1.12
C LYS A 91 10.46 11.32 1.43
N GLN A 92 11.60 11.76 0.90
CA GLN A 92 12.08 13.14 0.97
C GLN A 92 11.72 13.94 -0.29
N HIS A 93 10.89 13.39 -1.18
CA HIS A 93 10.52 13.96 -2.48
C HIS A 93 11.72 14.18 -3.43
N GLN A 94 12.79 13.40 -3.22
CA GLN A 94 13.97 13.41 -4.06
C GLN A 94 13.96 12.20 -4.99
N VAL A 95 14.45 12.36 -6.22
CA VAL A 95 14.60 11.24 -7.15
C VAL A 95 15.50 10.17 -6.52
N MET A 96 15.03 8.92 -6.52
CA MET A 96 15.80 7.79 -6.01
C MET A 96 17.02 7.51 -6.89
N ALA A 97 18.08 6.94 -6.30
CA ALA A 97 19.21 6.45 -7.08
C ALA A 97 18.73 5.42 -8.12
N ASN A 98 19.10 5.62 -9.39
CA ASN A 98 18.61 4.84 -10.54
C ASN A 98 17.08 4.86 -10.72
N GLY A 99 16.39 5.83 -10.11
CA GLY A 99 14.95 5.94 -10.14
C GLY A 99 14.41 6.74 -11.32
N SER A 100 15.25 7.31 -12.18
CA SER A 100 14.83 8.10 -13.35
C SER A 100 15.16 7.39 -14.66
N GLY A 101 14.49 7.80 -15.75
CA GLY A 101 14.70 7.20 -17.08
C GLY A 101 14.08 5.81 -17.22
N LEU A 102 13.08 5.50 -16.38
CA LEU A 102 12.29 4.29 -16.56
C LEU A 102 11.46 4.40 -17.84
N LEU A 103 11.21 3.26 -18.49
CA LEU A 103 10.54 3.23 -19.80
C LEU A 103 9.02 3.05 -19.70
N GLY A 104 8.42 3.49 -18.60
CA GLY A 104 6.96 3.70 -18.51
C GLY A 104 6.54 5.05 -19.09
N SER A 105 5.35 5.51 -18.72
CA SER A 105 4.85 6.82 -19.16
C SER A 105 3.87 7.42 -18.16
N ALA A 106 4.07 8.69 -17.82
CA ALA A 106 3.12 9.50 -17.04
C ALA A 106 1.81 9.83 -17.79
N ASN A 107 1.73 9.45 -19.08
CA ASN A 107 0.54 9.56 -19.95
C ASN A 107 -0.10 8.19 -20.21
N SER A 108 0.03 7.26 -19.26
CA SER A 108 -0.69 5.99 -19.26
C SER A 108 -1.64 5.96 -18.07
N ALA A 109 -2.90 5.58 -18.30
CA ALA A 109 -3.93 5.47 -17.26
C ALA A 109 -3.49 4.53 -16.11
N GLN A 110 -2.64 3.55 -16.43
CA GLN A 110 -1.98 2.68 -15.46
C GLN A 110 -0.46 2.69 -15.66
N SER A 111 0.15 3.86 -15.47
CA SER A 111 1.60 4.07 -15.66
C SER A 111 2.48 3.12 -14.86
N CYS A 112 2.11 2.84 -13.61
CA CYS A 112 2.86 1.97 -12.73
C CYS A 112 2.02 1.38 -11.59
N ILE A 113 2.54 0.29 -11.00
CA ILE A 113 2.02 -0.30 -9.77
C ILE A 113 3.19 -0.77 -8.89
N ILE A 114 3.08 -0.50 -7.59
CA ILE A 114 4.08 -0.90 -6.60
C ILE A 114 3.57 -2.14 -5.86
N VAL A 115 4.37 -3.21 -5.83
CA VAL A 115 4.01 -4.49 -5.22
C VAL A 115 5.06 -4.89 -4.19
N PRO A 116 4.71 -5.06 -2.90
CA PRO A 116 5.64 -5.57 -1.90
C PRO A 116 6.02 -7.02 -2.22
N LYS A 117 7.31 -7.36 -2.12
CA LYS A 117 7.77 -8.73 -2.30
C LYS A 117 7.26 -9.59 -1.12
N PRO A 118 6.55 -10.70 -1.37
CA PRO A 118 6.16 -11.62 -0.31
C PRO A 118 7.36 -12.08 0.54
N GLY A 119 7.18 -12.03 1.86
CA GLY A 119 8.20 -12.38 2.85
C GLY A 119 9.34 -11.36 3.00
N SER A 120 9.25 -10.17 2.40
CA SER A 120 10.18 -9.07 2.63
C SER A 120 9.45 -7.84 3.16
N GLN A 121 10.06 -7.17 4.12
CA GLN A 121 9.58 -5.86 4.62
C GLN A 121 10.27 -4.68 3.91
N THR A 122 11.23 -4.95 3.03
CA THR A 122 12.12 -3.91 2.47
C THR A 122 12.23 -3.95 0.95
N ILE A 123 11.75 -5.01 0.30
CA ILE A 123 11.82 -5.17 -1.16
C ILE A 123 10.44 -4.95 -1.76
N TYR A 124 10.39 -4.08 -2.76
CA TYR A 124 9.20 -3.74 -3.54
C TYR A 124 9.55 -3.83 -5.03
N TYR A 125 8.60 -4.28 -5.84
CA TYR A 125 8.68 -4.25 -7.29
C TYR A 125 7.86 -3.08 -7.82
N LEU A 126 8.40 -2.36 -8.80
CA LEU A 126 7.70 -1.30 -9.51
C LEU A 126 7.45 -1.78 -10.94
N PHE A 127 6.23 -2.21 -11.23
CA PHE A 127 5.86 -2.54 -12.60
C PHE A 127 5.47 -1.26 -13.32
N THR A 128 5.95 -1.07 -14.55
CA THR A 128 5.63 0.12 -15.36
C THR A 128 5.06 -0.28 -16.71
N THR A 129 4.15 0.52 -17.24
CA THR A 129 3.69 0.41 -18.62
C THR A 129 3.95 1.71 -19.38
N ASP A 130 4.29 1.58 -20.65
CA ASP A 130 4.37 2.72 -21.56
C ASP A 130 2.95 3.21 -21.95
N ALA A 131 2.88 4.37 -22.60
CA ALA A 131 1.63 4.85 -23.18
C ALA A 131 1.13 3.90 -24.28
N ALA A 132 -0.19 3.91 -24.51
CA ALA A 132 -0.83 3.08 -25.53
C ALA A 132 -0.15 3.27 -26.91
N GLY A 133 0.19 2.15 -27.55
CA GLY A 133 0.83 2.15 -28.88
C GLY A 133 2.34 2.45 -28.89
N LYS A 134 2.99 2.55 -27.74
CA LYS A 134 4.45 2.70 -27.64
C LYS A 134 5.16 1.36 -27.45
N ALA A 135 6.47 1.36 -27.71
CA ALA A 135 7.25 0.14 -27.90
C ALA A 135 7.80 -0.49 -26.62
N ASN A 136 7.77 0.20 -25.46
CA ASN A 136 8.50 -0.27 -24.29
C ASN A 136 7.78 -1.36 -23.48
N GLY A 137 6.47 -1.53 -23.67
CA GLY A 137 5.67 -2.61 -23.06
C GLY A 137 5.60 -2.55 -21.53
N LEU A 138 5.41 -3.72 -20.91
CA LEU A 138 5.44 -3.92 -19.45
C LEU A 138 6.88 -4.18 -18.98
N ARG A 139 7.30 -3.54 -17.88
CA ARG A 139 8.64 -3.67 -17.26
C ARG A 139 8.57 -3.71 -15.74
N TYR A 140 9.65 -4.15 -15.06
CA TYR A 140 9.79 -4.15 -13.59
C TYR A 140 11.25 -4.18 -13.12
#